data_AF-A0AAN8ISN5-F1
#
_entry.id   AF-A0AAN8ISN5-F1
#
_cell.length_a   1.000
_cell.length_b   1.000
_cell.length_c   1.000
_cell.angle_alpha   90.00
_cell.angle_beta   90.00
_cell.angle_gamma   90.00
#
_symmetry.space_group_name_H-M   'P 1'
#
loop_
_entity.id
_entity.type
_entity.pdbx_description
1 polymer ?
#
loop_
_entity_poly.entity_id
_entity_poly.type
_entity_poly.pdbx_seq_one_letter_code
_entity_poly.pdbx_strand_id
1 'polypeptide(L)'
;MSESIPHSDVNDEESLIAKFKKAEDVINDIGSGRYSAVDLQSRISEAIDILENLTRAVSSLGLFSDNEEIEDLPTSSVPFLLIPCYLGVAHHNTTTEPIHRADQLQLAKV
;
A
#
# COMPACT_ATOMS: atom_id res chain seq x y z
N MET A 1 -34.22 11.92 -23.04
CA MET A 1 -34.12 11.79 -21.57
C MET A 1 -32.76 11.18 -21.32
N SER A 2 -31.83 11.97 -20.79
CA SER A 2 -30.45 11.57 -20.53
C SER A 2 -30.41 10.69 -19.28
N GLU A 3 -30.03 9.43 -19.42
CA GLU A 3 -29.66 8.58 -18.28
C GLU A 3 -28.34 9.09 -17.70
N SER A 4 -28.40 9.62 -16.49
CA SER A 4 -27.25 9.98 -15.68
C SER A 4 -26.59 8.70 -15.18
N ILE A 5 -25.42 8.37 -15.71
CA ILE A 5 -24.55 7.31 -15.19
C ILE A 5 -24.11 7.75 -13.77
N PRO A 6 -24.22 6.90 -12.73
CA PRO A 6 -23.86 7.31 -11.38
C PRO A 6 -22.36 7.56 -11.29
N HIS A 7 -21.96 8.76 -10.84
CA HIS A 7 -20.61 9.11 -10.43
C HIS A 7 -20.19 8.34 -9.15
N SER A 8 -19.90 7.04 -9.25
CA SER A 8 -19.36 6.24 -8.14
C SER A 8 -17.84 6.27 -8.03
N ASP A 9 -17.13 6.51 -9.15
CA ASP A 9 -15.69 6.25 -9.24
C ASP A 9 -14.81 7.20 -8.40
N VAL A 10 -15.24 8.46 -8.24
CA VAL A 10 -14.46 9.48 -7.52
C VAL A 10 -14.37 9.18 -6.01
N ASN A 11 -15.43 8.59 -5.44
CA ASN A 11 -15.49 8.29 -4.01
C ASN A 11 -14.60 7.08 -3.64
N ASP A 12 -14.43 6.14 -4.58
CA ASP A 12 -13.58 4.98 -4.38
C ASP A 12 -12.10 5.37 -4.49
N GLU A 13 -11.70 6.20 -5.46
CA GLU A 13 -10.31 6.64 -5.61
C GLU A 13 -9.84 7.53 -4.43
N GLU A 14 -10.67 8.46 -3.96
CA GLU A 14 -10.36 9.28 -2.79
C GLU A 14 -10.19 8.42 -1.52
N SER A 15 -11.00 7.36 -1.40
CA SER A 15 -10.88 6.35 -0.34
C SER A 15 -9.59 5.52 -0.45
N LEU A 16 -9.14 5.17 -1.67
CA LEU A 16 -7.88 4.47 -1.89
C LEU A 16 -6.68 5.34 -1.52
N ILE A 17 -6.67 6.62 -1.91
CA ILE A 17 -5.59 7.56 -1.55
C ILE A 17 -5.52 7.74 -0.04
N ALA A 18 -6.66 7.88 0.65
CA ALA A 18 -6.69 8.01 2.11
C ALA A 18 -6.09 6.78 2.81
N LYS A 19 -6.43 5.58 2.34
CA LYS A 19 -5.86 4.32 2.84
C LYS A 19 -4.36 4.25 2.55
N PHE A 20 -3.92 4.63 1.35
CA PHE A 20 -2.51 4.64 0.98
C PHE A 20 -1.70 5.57 1.88
N LYS A 21 -2.17 6.81 2.08
CA LYS A 21 -1.52 7.78 2.98
C LYS A 21 -1.41 7.26 4.41
N LYS A 22 -2.45 6.59 4.91
CA LYS A 22 -2.41 5.96 6.25
C LYS A 22 -1.29 4.91 6.35
N ALA A 23 -1.11 4.08 5.32
CA ALA A 23 0.01 3.13 5.30
C ALA A 23 1.37 3.83 5.17
N GLU A 24 1.46 4.84 4.30
CA GLU A 24 2.67 5.65 4.09
C GLU A 24 3.14 6.34 5.38
N ASP A 25 2.22 6.87 6.19
CA ASP A 25 2.54 7.47 7.49
C ASP A 25 3.22 6.45 8.44
N VAL A 26 2.78 5.19 8.42
CA VAL A 26 3.42 4.12 9.20
C VAL A 26 4.82 3.83 8.67
N ILE A 27 5.01 3.76 7.35
CA ILE A 27 6.33 3.56 6.73
C ILE A 27 7.30 4.68 7.10
N ASN A 28 6.84 5.93 7.05
CA ASN A 28 7.63 7.09 7.47
C ASN A 28 8.00 7.03 8.96
N ASP A 29 7.07 6.57 9.80
CA ASP A 29 7.30 6.44 11.24
C ASP A 29 8.35 5.38 11.59
N ILE A 30 8.43 4.28 10.83
CA ILE A 30 9.50 3.26 10.96
C ILE A 30 10.88 3.91 10.81
N GLY A 31 11.06 4.78 9.81
CA GLY A 31 12.34 5.46 9.56
C GLY A 31 12.61 6.66 10.49
N SER A 32 11.60 7.15 11.20
CA SER A 32 11.69 8.40 11.98
C SER A 32 12.44 8.28 13.31
N GLY A 33 12.57 7.05 13.86
CA GLY A 33 13.14 6.81 15.19
C GLY A 33 12.31 7.35 16.36
N ARG A 34 11.10 7.86 16.11
CA ARG A 34 10.22 8.45 17.13
C ARG A 34 9.47 7.41 17.98
N TYR A 35 9.31 6.20 17.45
CA TYR A 35 8.51 5.13 18.06
C TYR A 35 9.40 3.94 18.39
N SER A 36 9.09 3.22 19.47
CA SER A 36 9.76 1.96 19.74
C SER A 36 9.30 0.87 18.77
N ALA A 37 10.11 -0.18 18.61
CA ALA A 37 9.73 -1.32 17.78
C ALA A 37 8.40 -1.93 18.23
N VAL A 38 8.15 -2.01 19.54
CA VAL A 38 6.92 -2.57 20.14
C VAL A 38 5.70 -1.72 19.80
N ASP A 39 5.82 -0.39 19.90
CA ASP A 39 4.71 0.54 19.61
C ASP A 39 4.31 0.52 18.13
N LEU A 40 5.25 0.18 17.25
CA LEU A 40 5.00 0.11 15.81
C LEU A 40 4.38 -1.20 15.34
N GLN A 41 4.51 -2.32 16.07
CA GLN A 41 4.15 -3.63 15.53
C GLN A 41 2.68 -3.73 15.09
N SER A 42 1.73 -3.26 15.93
CA SER A 42 0.31 -3.28 15.57
C SER A 42 0.00 -2.41 14.36
N ARG A 43 0.69 -1.27 14.24
CA ARG A 43 0.55 -0.32 13.13
C ARG A 43 1.14 -0.90 11.84
N ILE A 44 2.26 -1.62 11.93
CA ILE A 44 2.89 -2.31 10.81
C ILE A 44 1.96 -3.41 10.29
N SER A 45 1.38 -4.23 11.18
CA SER A 45 0.40 -5.25 10.77
C SER A 45 -0.81 -4.64 10.06
N GLU A 46 -1.36 -3.55 10.61
CA GLU A 46 -2.47 -2.84 9.96
C GLU A 46 -2.06 -2.25 8.60
N ALA A 47 -0.85 -1.70 8.47
CA ALA A 47 -0.34 -1.18 7.21
C ALA A 47 -0.18 -2.29 6.16
N ILE A 48 0.28 -3.49 6.54
CA ILE A 48 0.34 -4.66 5.65
C ILE A 48 -1.07 -4.99 5.12
N ASP A 49 -2.06 -5.12 6.00
CA ASP A 49 -3.44 -5.41 5.60
C ASP A 49 -4.00 -4.35 4.64
N ILE A 50 -3.74 -3.07 4.93
CA ILE A 50 -4.14 -1.96 4.05
C ILE A 50 -3.47 -2.09 2.68
N LEU A 51 -2.15 -2.29 2.64
CA LEU A 51 -1.38 -2.35 1.42
C LEU A 51 -1.78 -3.55 0.55
N GLU A 52 -2.01 -4.73 1.14
CA GLU A 52 -2.52 -5.88 0.38
C GLU A 52 -3.91 -5.63 -0.22
N ASN A 53 -4.79 -4.96 0.53
CA ASN A 53 -6.12 -4.60 0.03
C ASN A 53 -6.02 -3.55 -1.09
N LEU A 54 -5.08 -2.61 -0.99
CA LEU A 54 -4.78 -1.66 -2.06
C LEU A 54 -4.23 -2.37 -3.30
N THR A 55 -3.30 -3.32 -3.16
CA THR A 55 -2.81 -4.15 -4.28
C THR A 55 -3.98 -4.80 -5.01
N ARG A 56 -4.89 -5.46 -4.27
CA ARG A 56 -6.08 -6.11 -4.86
C ARG A 56 -7.00 -5.11 -5.57
N ALA A 57 -7.24 -3.94 -4.98
CA ALA A 57 -8.10 -2.92 -5.55
C ALA A 57 -7.50 -2.31 -6.83
N VAL A 58 -6.23 -1.91 -6.79
CA VAL A 58 -5.48 -1.34 -7.92
C VAL A 58 -5.42 -2.32 -9.08
N SER A 59 -5.15 -3.60 -8.82
CA SER A 59 -5.20 -4.65 -9.86
C SER A 59 -6.60 -4.84 -10.44
N SER A 60 -7.64 -4.78 -9.61
CA SER A 60 -9.03 -4.96 -10.06
C SER A 60 -9.54 -3.78 -10.89
N LEU A 61 -9.06 -2.56 -10.60
CA LEU A 61 -9.31 -1.36 -11.39
C LEU A 61 -8.47 -1.28 -12.66
N GLY A 62 -7.45 -2.12 -12.80
CA GLY A 62 -6.55 -2.12 -13.95
C GLY A 62 -5.78 -0.82 -14.10
N LEU A 63 -5.36 -0.20 -12.98
CA LEU A 63 -4.70 1.12 -13.01
C LEU A 63 -3.33 1.11 -13.69
N PHE A 64 -2.73 -0.08 -13.85
CA PHE A 64 -1.42 -0.26 -14.45
C PHE A 64 -1.43 -1.45 -15.41
N SER A 65 -0.69 -1.30 -16.50
CA SER A 65 -0.42 -2.34 -17.49
C SER A 65 1.07 -2.38 -17.82
N ASP A 66 1.58 -3.57 -18.14
CA ASP A 66 2.98 -3.76 -18.58
C ASP A 66 3.29 -3.07 -19.91
N ASN A 67 2.25 -2.61 -20.62
CA ASN A 67 2.34 -1.92 -21.92
C ASN A 67 2.14 -0.40 -21.82
N GLU A 68 2.03 0.18 -20.63
CA GLU A 68 1.89 1.63 -20.41
C GLU A 68 3.23 2.27 -20.09
N GLU A 69 3.44 3.52 -20.55
CA GLU A 69 4.56 4.35 -20.11
C GLU A 69 4.13 5.22 -18.91
N ILE A 70 5.11 5.72 -18.14
CA ILE A 70 4.84 6.57 -16.97
C ILE A 70 4.05 7.84 -17.32
N GLU A 71 4.20 8.34 -18.54
CA GLU A 71 3.51 9.53 -19.05
C GLU A 71 2.02 9.26 -19.33
N ASP A 72 1.63 7.99 -19.51
CA ASP A 72 0.24 7.57 -19.74
C ASP A 72 -0.56 7.45 -18.44
N LEU A 73 0.13 7.46 -17.28
CA LEU A 73 -0.50 7.28 -15.98
C LEU A 73 -1.07 8.60 -15.44
N PRO A 74 -2.31 8.60 -14.91
CA PRO A 74 -2.81 9.71 -14.12
C PRO A 74 -1.87 10.00 -12.94
N THR A 75 -1.55 11.26 -12.70
CA THR A 75 -0.68 11.66 -11.58
C THR A 75 -1.22 11.18 -10.23
N SER A 76 -2.54 11.04 -10.07
CA SER A 76 -3.19 10.50 -8.87
C SER A 76 -2.88 9.01 -8.63
N SER A 77 -2.60 8.24 -9.69
CA SER A 77 -2.32 6.80 -9.62
C SER A 77 -0.84 6.49 -9.37
N VAL A 78 0.08 7.39 -9.73
CA VAL A 78 1.54 7.21 -9.57
C VAL A 78 1.96 6.75 -8.16
N PRO A 79 1.40 7.28 -7.04
CA PRO A 79 1.76 6.81 -5.71
C PRO A 79 1.52 5.32 -5.49
N PHE A 80 0.52 4.72 -6.13
CA PHE A 80 0.20 3.30 -5.95
C PHE A 80 1.29 2.37 -6.52
N LEU A 81 2.20 2.87 -7.37
CA LEU A 81 3.41 2.12 -7.78
C LEU A 81 4.33 1.78 -6.60
N LEU A 82 4.23 2.51 -5.48
CA LEU A 82 5.04 2.29 -4.27
C LEU A 82 4.48 1.18 -3.36
N ILE A 83 3.28 0.66 -3.62
CA ILE A 83 2.66 -0.37 -2.77
C ILE A 83 3.59 -1.58 -2.54
N PRO A 84 4.24 -2.17 -3.57
CA PRO A 84 5.17 -3.28 -3.36
C PRO A 84 6.39 -2.89 -2.52
N CYS A 85 6.92 -1.68 -2.70
CA CYS A 85 8.04 -1.18 -1.90
C CYS A 85 7.66 -1.05 -0.43
N TYR A 86 6.49 -0.47 -0.15
CA TYR A 86 5.98 -0.30 1.22
C TYR A 86 5.66 -1.63 1.89
N LEU A 87 5.14 -2.62 1.16
CA LEU A 87 5.00 -4.00 1.65
C LEU A 87 6.36 -4.60 2.03
N GLY A 88 7.36 -4.43 1.18
CA GLY A 88 8.73 -4.84 1.45
C GLY A 88 9.28 -4.26 2.76
N VAL A 89 9.14 -2.94 2.94
CA VAL A 89 9.56 -2.25 4.17
C VAL A 89 8.78 -2.74 5.38
N ALA A 90 7.46 -2.91 5.28
CA ALA A 90 6.62 -3.36 6.38
C ALA A 90 7.00 -4.78 6.83
N HIS A 91 7.05 -5.76 5.91
CA HIS A 91 7.47 -7.13 6.21
C HIS A 91 8.89 -7.20 6.77
N HIS A 92 9.81 -6.36 6.27
CA HIS A 92 11.16 -6.29 6.81
C HIS A 92 11.17 -5.84 8.28
N ASN A 93 10.29 -4.94 8.69
CA ASN A 93 10.26 -4.36 10.04
C ASN A 93 9.27 -5.03 11.01
N THR A 94 8.52 -6.03 10.54
CA THR A 94 7.70 -6.89 11.41
C THR A 94 8.61 -7.73 12.33
N THR A 95 8.32 -7.65 13.63
CA THR A 95 8.93 -8.47 14.66
C THR A 95 8.16 -9.77 14.77
N THR A 96 8.83 -10.88 14.48
CA THR A 96 8.28 -12.24 14.61
C THR A 96 9.26 -13.11 15.39
N GLU A 97 8.82 -14.29 15.81
CA GLU A 97 9.75 -15.28 16.37
C GLU A 97 10.85 -15.63 15.35
N PRO A 98 12.09 -15.90 15.79
CA PRO A 98 13.21 -16.17 14.88
C PRO A 98 12.92 -17.26 13.85
N ILE A 99 12.12 -18.27 14.20
CA ILE A 99 11.72 -19.36 13.30
C ILE A 99 10.89 -18.87 12.10
N HIS A 100 10.11 -17.80 12.28
CA HIS A 100 9.25 -17.21 11.25
C HIS A 100 9.91 -16.04 10.51
N ARG A 101 11.14 -15.68 10.88
CA ARG A 101 11.82 -14.53 10.27
C ARG A 101 12.17 -14.77 8.81
N ALA A 102 12.52 -16.01 8.44
CA ALA A 102 12.78 -16.38 7.05
C ALA A 102 11.57 -16.12 6.15
N ASP A 103 10.37 -16.46 6.63
CA ASP A 103 9.12 -16.24 5.89
C ASP A 103 8.87 -14.74 5.67
N GLN A 104 9.07 -13.91 6.70
CA GLN A 104 8.93 -12.45 6.57
C GLN A 104 9.95 -11.85 5.60
N LEU A 105 11.19 -12.33 5.60
CA LEU A 105 12.20 -11.87 4.64
C LEU A 105 11.89 -12.32 3.22
N GLN A 106 11.27 -13.50 3.05
CA GLN A 106 10.83 -13.97 1.75
C GLN A 106 9.64 -13.15 1.22
N LEU A 107 8.71 -12.75 2.10
CA LEU A 107 7.63 -11.82 1.76
C LEU A 107 8.14 -10.42 1.44
N ALA A 108 9.17 -9.95 2.15
CA ALA A 108 9.78 -8.65 1.91
C ALA A 108 10.59 -8.59 0.60
N LYS A 109 10.95 -9.75 0.05
CA LYS A 109 11.72 -9.86 -1.19
C LYS A 109 10.79 -9.67 -2.39
N VAL A 110 10.76 -8.44 -2.88
CA VAL A 110 10.16 -8.05 -4.16
C VAL A 110 11.12 -8.37 -5.31
#